data_AF-A0A250JL89-F1
#
_entry.id   AF-A0A250JL89-F1
#
_cell.length_a   1.000
_cell.length_b   1.000
_cell.length_c   1.000
_cell.angle_alpha   90.00
_cell.angle_beta   90.00
_cell.angle_gamma   90.00
#
_symmetry.space_group_name_H-M   'P 1'
#
loop_
_entity.id
_entity.type
_entity.pdbx_description
1 polymer ?
#
loop_
_entity_poly.entity_id
_entity_poly.type
_entity_poly.pdbx_seq_one_letter_code
_entity_poly.pdbx_strand_id
1 'polypeptide(L)'
;MLVFPLALLLTATPPALETWATRACPPSKAEPDSNVEMKLMGQRRAECLRKAMNKALDRAILPLKKSRPDAFKEWMALQDDYNRWMAEACAAAEEANWVDLTTGERSMGTGYGFTESQCLQRHHAWRGYYADAWARGERNPLAPLSPALEGPAAEARSAWNAYRDRVLQTVARAPTRAVDPARPSRKLSRDDWKPYVERLERVLAGPELLATHQCALVPARPTDCVQRFADSLFAQMDPPQPPGPSEGGP
;
A
#
# COMPACT_ATOMS: atom_id res chain seq x y z
N MET A 1 0.33 3.33 -32.37
CA MET A 1 -0.59 3.67 -31.25
C MET A 1 -0.52 2.52 -30.26
N LEU A 2 0.33 2.62 -29.24
CA LEU A 2 0.46 1.62 -28.18
C LEU A 2 -0.60 1.94 -27.12
N VAL A 3 -1.72 1.23 -27.20
CA VAL A 3 -2.69 1.16 -26.13
C VAL A 3 -2.05 0.28 -25.06
N PHE A 4 -1.38 0.88 -24.07
CA PHE A 4 -1.09 0.17 -22.83
C PHE A 4 -2.44 -0.26 -22.26
N PRO A 5 -2.72 -1.56 -22.08
CA PRO A 5 -3.88 -1.94 -21.32
C PRO A 5 -3.56 -1.48 -19.90
N LEU A 6 -4.21 -0.40 -19.46
CA LEU A 6 -4.55 -0.27 -18.06
C LEU A 6 -5.33 -1.55 -17.74
N ALA A 7 -4.61 -2.57 -17.28
CA ALA A 7 -5.22 -3.64 -16.54
C ALA A 7 -5.81 -2.96 -15.30
N LEU A 8 -7.08 -2.57 -15.44
CA LEU A 8 -8.03 -2.40 -14.36
C LEU A 8 -8.07 -3.73 -13.61
N LEU A 9 -7.04 -3.98 -12.81
CA LEU A 9 -7.20 -4.82 -11.64
C LEU A 9 -8.22 -4.07 -10.81
N LEU A 10 -9.46 -4.53 -10.91
CA LEU A 10 -10.55 -4.23 -10.01
C LEU A 10 -10.11 -4.67 -8.61
N THR A 11 -9.20 -3.93 -8.00
CA THR A 11 -9.25 -3.79 -6.56
C THR A 11 -10.65 -3.28 -6.30
N ALA A 12 -11.46 -4.06 -5.59
CA ALA A 12 -12.83 -3.72 -5.24
C ALA A 12 -12.81 -2.52 -4.26
N THR A 13 -12.34 -1.37 -4.76
CA THR A 13 -12.36 -0.10 -4.06
C THR A 13 -13.82 0.22 -3.85
N PRO A 14 -14.30 0.27 -2.59
CA PRO A 14 -15.71 0.48 -2.36
C PRO A 14 -16.18 1.79 -3.00
N PRO A 15 -17.37 1.85 -3.62
CA PRO A 15 -17.83 3.08 -4.28
C PRO A 15 -17.83 4.30 -3.36
N ALA A 16 -18.10 4.10 -2.06
CA ALA A 16 -18.04 5.16 -1.05
C ALA A 16 -16.62 5.72 -0.84
N LEU A 17 -15.59 4.87 -0.95
CA LEU A 17 -14.20 5.28 -0.88
C LEU A 17 -13.80 6.12 -2.09
N GLU A 18 -14.14 5.65 -3.30
CA GLU A 18 -13.83 6.38 -4.54
C GLU A 18 -14.54 7.74 -4.57
N THR A 19 -15.80 7.77 -4.10
CA THR A 19 -16.56 9.00 -3.94
C THR A 19 -15.87 9.97 -2.98
N TRP A 20 -15.34 9.47 -1.85
CA TRP A 20 -14.59 10.30 -0.91
C TRP A 20 -13.31 10.84 -1.55
N ALA A 21 -12.53 9.98 -2.22
CA ALA A 21 -11.25 10.34 -2.82
C ALA A 21 -11.43 11.38 -3.92
N THR A 22 -12.40 11.18 -4.81
CA THR A 22 -12.73 12.11 -5.90
C THR A 22 -13.25 13.45 -5.36
N ARG A 23 -14.08 13.44 -4.31
CA ARG A 23 -14.56 14.68 -3.68
C ARG A 23 -13.44 15.45 -2.97
N ALA A 24 -12.55 14.74 -2.28
CA ALA A 24 -11.44 15.34 -1.56
C ALA A 24 -10.35 15.87 -2.50
N CYS A 25 -10.03 15.09 -3.54
CA CYS A 25 -8.97 15.34 -4.51
C CYS A 25 -9.39 14.84 -5.89
N PRO A 26 -10.11 15.68 -6.66
CA PRO A 26 -10.57 15.33 -7.99
C PRO A 26 -9.40 14.92 -8.89
N PRO A 27 -9.54 13.86 -9.72
CA PRO A 27 -8.52 13.53 -10.70
C PRO A 27 -8.35 14.68 -11.70
N SER A 28 -7.13 14.85 -12.21
CA SER A 28 -6.88 15.79 -13.30
C SER A 28 -7.65 15.36 -14.55
N LYS A 29 -8.19 16.33 -15.28
CA LYS A 29 -8.81 16.10 -16.60
C LYS A 29 -7.81 16.23 -17.75
N ALA A 30 -6.60 16.71 -17.48
CA ALA A 30 -5.54 16.80 -18.48
C ALA A 30 -4.97 15.40 -18.76
N GLU A 31 -4.78 15.07 -20.03
CA GLU A 31 -4.01 13.90 -20.44
C GLU A 31 -2.51 14.22 -20.31
N PRO A 32 -1.69 13.31 -19.76
CA PRO A 32 -0.26 13.53 -19.66
C PRO A 32 0.43 13.39 -21.02
N ASP A 33 1.29 14.35 -21.37
CA ASP A 33 2.07 14.34 -22.62
C ASP A 33 3.31 13.42 -22.53
N SER A 34 3.65 12.94 -21.33
CA SER A 34 4.82 12.08 -21.10
C SER A 34 4.71 11.22 -19.84
N ASN A 35 5.56 10.19 -19.74
CA ASN A 35 5.73 9.38 -18.53
C ASN A 35 6.15 10.22 -17.32
N VAL A 36 6.93 11.29 -17.53
CA VAL A 36 7.36 12.21 -16.47
C VAL A 36 6.16 12.98 -15.93
N GLU A 37 5.33 13.51 -16.83
CA GLU A 37 4.12 14.23 -16.44
C GLU A 37 3.11 13.33 -15.74
N MET A 38 2.90 12.11 -16.26
CA MET A 38 2.04 11.11 -15.64
C MET A 38 2.46 10.81 -14.18
N LYS A 39 3.76 10.65 -13.93
CA LYS A 39 4.30 10.47 -12.56
C LYS A 39 4.07 11.69 -11.68
N LEU A 40 4.37 12.89 -12.19
CA LEU A 40 4.15 14.14 -11.46
C LEU A 40 2.67 14.33 -11.09
N MET A 41 1.76 14.01 -12.00
CA MET A 41 0.32 14.03 -11.74
C MET A 41 -0.07 13.04 -10.64
N GLY A 42 0.45 11.82 -10.68
CA GLY A 42 0.25 10.82 -9.63
C GLY A 42 0.74 11.32 -8.27
N GLN A 43 1.97 11.83 -8.20
CA GLN A 43 2.56 12.37 -6.96
C GLN A 43 1.76 13.56 -6.41
N ARG A 44 1.31 14.47 -7.28
CA ARG A 44 0.44 15.60 -6.88
C ARG A 44 -0.89 15.11 -6.31
N ARG A 45 -1.50 14.08 -6.89
CA ARG A 45 -2.74 13.48 -6.37
C ARG A 45 -2.50 12.78 -5.03
N ALA A 46 -1.41 12.03 -4.88
CA ALA A 46 -1.02 11.41 -3.62
C ALA A 46 -0.86 12.46 -2.51
N GLU A 47 -0.17 13.56 -2.81
CA GLU A 47 0.04 14.66 -1.87
C GLU A 47 -1.26 15.40 -1.51
N CYS A 48 -2.16 15.59 -2.48
CA CYS A 48 -3.50 16.12 -2.20
C CYS A 48 -4.25 15.21 -1.23
N LEU A 49 -4.29 13.90 -1.51
CA LEU A 49 -4.99 12.92 -0.68
C LEU A 49 -4.38 12.83 0.72
N ARG A 50 -3.04 12.92 0.84
CA ARG A 50 -2.35 13.01 2.13
C ARG A 50 -2.80 14.21 2.96
N LYS A 51 -2.89 15.39 2.35
CA LYS A 51 -3.39 16.60 3.02
C LYS A 51 -4.86 16.45 3.43
N ALA A 52 -5.69 15.88 2.57
CA ALA A 52 -7.10 15.63 2.87
C ALA A 52 -7.28 14.60 4.01
N MET A 53 -6.50 13.52 3.99
CA MET A 53 -6.41 12.52 5.05
C MET A 53 -6.04 13.16 6.38
N ASN A 54 -4.97 13.96 6.43
CA ASN A 54 -4.54 14.65 7.65
C ASN A 54 -5.62 15.58 8.19
N LYS A 55 -6.30 16.34 7.31
CA LYS A 55 -7.44 17.19 7.72
C LYS A 55 -8.60 16.37 8.30
N ALA A 56 -8.86 15.17 7.79
CA ALA A 56 -9.87 14.28 8.33
C ALA A 56 -9.44 13.70 9.69
N LEU A 57 -8.18 13.27 9.81
CA LEU A 57 -7.59 12.80 11.07
C LEU A 57 -7.62 13.88 12.14
N ASP A 58 -7.30 15.12 11.80
CA ASP A 58 -7.34 16.24 12.74
C ASP A 58 -8.75 16.43 13.33
N ARG A 59 -9.79 16.33 12.50
CA ARG A 59 -11.18 16.41 12.97
C ARG A 59 -11.57 15.26 13.90
N ALA A 60 -11.04 14.06 13.68
CA ALA A 60 -11.32 12.89 14.51
C ALA A 60 -10.50 12.87 15.82
N ILE A 61 -9.22 13.27 15.76
CA ILE A 61 -8.22 13.01 16.80
C ILE A 61 -7.95 14.24 17.66
N LEU A 62 -7.85 15.45 17.11
CA LEU A 62 -7.53 16.66 17.91
C LEU A 62 -8.51 16.92 19.06
N PRO A 63 -9.83 16.64 18.96
CA PRO A 63 -10.73 16.78 20.11
C PRO A 63 -10.33 15.92 21.32
N LEU A 64 -9.61 14.82 21.10
CA LEU A 64 -9.10 13.94 22.16
C LEU A 64 -7.98 14.61 22.96
N LYS A 65 -7.23 15.55 22.38
CA LYS A 65 -6.08 16.20 23.05
C LYS A 65 -6.43 16.81 24.40
N LYS A 66 -7.63 17.40 24.51
CA LYS A 66 -8.15 17.98 25.76
C LYS A 66 -9.03 17.00 26.53
N SER A 67 -9.88 16.23 25.84
CA SER A 67 -10.89 15.38 26.48
C SER A 67 -10.36 14.03 26.97
N ARG A 68 -9.40 13.43 26.24
CA ARG A 68 -8.80 12.11 26.52
C ARG A 68 -7.32 12.09 26.07
N PRO A 69 -6.40 12.73 26.83
CA PRO A 69 -5.00 12.92 26.41
C PRO A 69 -4.23 11.63 26.12
N ASP A 70 -4.47 10.56 26.87
CA ASP A 70 -3.78 9.28 26.64
C ASP A 70 -4.27 8.62 25.36
N ALA A 71 -5.59 8.63 25.11
CA ALA A 71 -6.14 8.17 23.83
C ALA A 71 -5.59 9.00 22.65
N PHE A 72 -5.42 10.32 22.82
CA PHE A 72 -4.79 11.17 21.81
C PHE A 72 -3.37 10.70 21.47
N LYS A 73 -2.53 10.41 22.48
CA LYS A 73 -1.16 9.90 22.26
C LYS A 73 -1.16 8.57 21.51
N GLU A 74 -2.02 7.64 21.92
CA GLU A 74 -2.16 6.34 21.26
C GLU A 74 -2.60 6.46 19.79
N TRP A 75 -3.55 7.36 19.50
CA TRP A 75 -3.98 7.64 18.13
C TRP A 75 -2.87 8.25 17.26
N MET A 76 -2.04 9.12 17.84
CA MET A 76 -0.87 9.67 17.16
C MET A 76 0.19 8.60 16.88
N ALA A 77 0.46 7.72 17.86
CA ALA A 77 1.38 6.60 17.70
C ALA A 77 0.90 5.63 16.60
N LEU A 78 -0.39 5.27 16.63
CA LEU A 78 -1.01 4.45 15.57
C LEU A 78 -0.88 5.09 14.19
N GLN A 79 -1.05 6.41 14.08
CA GLN A 79 -0.89 7.10 12.81
C GLN A 79 0.56 7.08 12.32
N ASP A 80 1.52 7.19 13.22
CA ASP A 80 2.95 7.08 12.91
C ASP A 80 3.32 5.66 12.44
N ASP A 81 2.84 4.63 13.14
CA ASP A 81 2.98 3.23 12.72
C ASP A 81 2.35 2.97 11.35
N TYR A 82 1.14 3.50 11.12
CA TYR A 82 0.47 3.39 9.83
C TYR A 82 1.28 4.05 8.71
N ASN A 83 1.82 5.25 8.95
CA ASN A 83 2.62 5.97 7.95
C ASN A 83 3.90 5.21 7.59
N ARG A 84 4.59 4.64 8.60
CA ARG A 84 5.77 3.80 8.38
C ARG A 84 5.44 2.56 7.57
N TRP A 85 4.44 1.80 8.02
CA TRP A 85 4.03 0.58 7.33
C TRP A 85 3.58 0.85 5.88
N MET A 86 2.77 1.89 5.66
CA MET A 86 2.30 2.28 4.33
C MET A 86 3.47 2.60 3.39
N ALA A 87 4.47 3.36 3.85
CA ALA A 87 5.64 3.67 3.05
C ALA A 87 6.43 2.40 2.69
N GLU A 88 6.61 1.47 3.64
CA GLU A 88 7.27 0.20 3.38
C GLU A 88 6.45 -0.71 2.43
N ALA A 89 5.13 -0.75 2.58
CA ALA A 89 4.23 -1.54 1.75
C ALA A 89 4.26 -1.05 0.30
N CYS A 90 4.17 0.27 0.07
CA CYS A 90 4.24 0.85 -1.26
C CYS A 90 5.62 0.70 -1.90
N ALA A 91 6.70 0.83 -1.12
CA ALA A 91 8.05 0.55 -1.61
C ALA A 91 8.25 -0.93 -1.95
N ALA A 92 7.64 -1.85 -1.18
CA ALA A 92 7.70 -3.29 -1.47
C ALA A 92 6.91 -3.66 -2.74
N ALA A 93 5.74 -3.03 -2.95
CA ALA A 93 4.93 -3.19 -4.16
C ALA A 93 5.64 -2.66 -5.40
N GLU A 94 6.30 -1.49 -5.29
CA GLU A 94 7.13 -0.97 -6.37
C GLU A 94 8.28 -1.93 -6.69
N GLU A 95 9.07 -2.33 -5.70
CA GLU A 95 10.22 -3.22 -5.88
C GLU A 95 9.81 -4.57 -6.52
N ALA A 96 8.61 -5.09 -6.21
CA ALA A 96 8.10 -6.32 -6.80
C ALA A 96 7.92 -6.26 -8.32
N ASN A 97 7.78 -5.06 -8.91
CA ASN A 97 7.72 -4.88 -10.36
C ASN A 97 9.11 -4.80 -11.03
N TRP A 98 10.17 -4.67 -10.24
CA TRP A 98 11.53 -4.41 -10.71
C TRP A 98 12.51 -5.54 -10.45
N VAL A 99 12.03 -6.61 -9.83
CA VAL A 99 12.82 -7.77 -9.45
C VAL A 99 12.27 -9.00 -10.17
N ASP A 100 13.08 -9.60 -11.04
CA ASP A 100 12.78 -10.89 -11.64
C ASP A 100 13.24 -12.01 -10.70
N LEU A 101 12.27 -12.69 -10.09
CA LEU A 101 12.53 -13.79 -9.15
C LEU A 101 13.13 -15.04 -9.83
N THR A 102 13.00 -15.17 -11.15
CA THR A 102 13.54 -16.29 -11.93
C THR A 102 15.05 -16.14 -12.09
N THR A 103 15.50 -14.95 -12.48
CA THR A 103 16.92 -14.65 -12.72
C THR A 103 17.64 -14.12 -11.49
N GLY A 104 16.88 -13.56 -10.53
CA GLY A 104 17.41 -12.84 -9.37
C GLY A 104 17.98 -11.47 -9.75
N GLU A 105 17.58 -10.93 -10.89
CA GLU A 105 18.02 -9.63 -11.37
C GLU A 105 17.04 -8.53 -10.99
N ARG A 106 17.59 -7.36 -10.68
CA ARG A 106 16.85 -6.11 -10.54
C ARG A 106 17.12 -5.22 -11.74
N SER A 107 16.07 -4.67 -12.32
CA SER A 107 16.17 -3.62 -13.34
C SER A 107 15.24 -2.48 -12.95
N MET A 108 15.65 -1.23 -13.18
CA MET A 108 14.78 -0.07 -12.95
C MET A 108 14.61 0.69 -14.27
N GLY A 109 13.39 0.68 -14.77
CA GLY A 109 12.99 1.37 -16.00
C GLY A 109 12.40 2.75 -15.71
N THR A 110 12.04 3.46 -16.79
CA THR A 110 11.42 4.79 -16.69
C THR A 110 10.04 4.77 -16.03
N GLY A 111 9.46 3.61 -15.73
CA GLY A 111 8.22 3.47 -14.95
C GLY A 111 8.41 3.62 -13.44
N TYR A 112 9.63 3.58 -12.92
CA TYR A 112 9.89 3.49 -11.47
C TYR A 112 9.24 4.64 -10.68
N GLY A 113 8.55 4.30 -9.60
CA GLY A 113 7.80 5.21 -8.72
C GLY A 113 6.33 5.39 -9.11
N PHE A 114 5.86 4.75 -10.18
CA PHE A 114 4.45 4.83 -10.57
C PHE A 114 3.55 3.97 -9.66
N THR A 115 3.96 2.73 -9.36
CA THR A 115 3.19 1.82 -8.49
C THR A 115 3.19 2.34 -7.06
N GLU A 116 4.34 2.82 -6.59
CA GLU A 116 4.45 3.48 -5.27
C GLU A 116 3.46 4.64 -5.16
N SER A 117 3.40 5.53 -6.16
CA SER A 117 2.49 6.67 -6.17
C SER A 117 1.01 6.27 -6.16
N GLN A 118 0.63 5.23 -6.91
CA GLN A 118 -0.74 4.71 -6.91
C GLN A 118 -1.10 4.06 -5.56
N CYS A 119 -0.18 3.28 -5.01
CA CYS A 119 -0.31 2.67 -3.70
C CYS A 119 -0.52 3.74 -2.61
N LEU A 120 0.29 4.80 -2.60
CA LEU A 120 0.16 5.92 -1.67
C LEU A 120 -1.21 6.62 -1.80
N GLN A 121 -1.68 6.88 -3.02
CA GLN A 121 -3.01 7.46 -3.23
C GLN A 121 -4.10 6.59 -2.59
N ARG A 122 -4.04 5.27 -2.80
CA ARG A 122 -5.00 4.30 -2.26
C ARG A 122 -4.99 4.30 -0.74
N HIS A 123 -3.83 4.17 -0.10
CA HIS A 123 -3.72 4.17 1.36
C HIS A 123 -4.13 5.49 2.00
N HIS A 124 -3.80 6.63 1.39
CA HIS A 124 -4.26 7.94 1.87
C HIS A 124 -5.77 8.07 1.74
N ALA A 125 -6.36 7.58 0.64
CA ALA A 125 -7.80 7.58 0.47
C ALA A 125 -8.50 6.75 1.55
N TRP A 126 -8.06 5.51 1.76
CA TRP A 126 -8.65 4.61 2.76
C TRP A 126 -8.58 5.21 4.17
N ARG A 127 -7.40 5.67 4.57
CA ARG A 127 -7.21 6.25 5.90
C ARG A 127 -8.02 7.54 6.08
N GLY A 128 -8.10 8.37 5.04
CA GLY A 128 -8.89 9.60 5.07
C GLY A 128 -10.39 9.35 5.13
N TYR A 129 -10.89 8.35 4.41
CA TYR A 129 -12.29 7.91 4.48
C TYR A 129 -12.68 7.43 5.88
N TYR A 130 -11.85 6.60 6.51
CA TYR A 130 -12.10 6.16 7.89
C TYR A 130 -12.07 7.31 8.88
N ALA A 131 -11.10 8.21 8.73
CA ALA A 131 -10.99 9.38 9.60
C ALA A 131 -12.21 10.31 9.48
N ASP A 132 -12.75 10.51 8.27
CA ASP A 132 -13.98 11.30 8.07
C ASP A 132 -15.19 10.65 8.75
N ALA A 133 -15.31 9.32 8.65
CA ALA A 133 -16.38 8.59 9.32
C ALA A 133 -16.26 8.65 10.86
N TRP A 134 -15.05 8.49 11.42
CA TRP A 134 -14.81 8.66 12.86
C TRP A 134 -15.09 10.08 13.33
N ALA A 135 -14.76 11.10 12.54
CA ALA A 135 -15.07 12.49 12.86
C ALA A 135 -16.58 12.76 12.91
N ARG A 136 -17.40 11.98 12.19
CA ARG A 136 -18.88 12.01 12.28
C ARG A 136 -19.45 11.17 13.43
N GLY A 137 -18.59 10.51 14.22
CA GLY A 137 -19.00 9.66 15.33
C GLY A 137 -19.40 8.24 14.92
N GLU A 138 -19.13 7.82 13.69
CA GLU A 138 -19.37 6.44 13.26
C GLU A 138 -18.42 5.49 13.99
N ARG A 139 -18.99 4.53 14.74
CA ARG A 139 -18.20 3.61 15.57
C ARG A 139 -17.57 2.46 14.79
N ASN A 140 -18.15 2.10 13.65
CA ASN A 140 -17.71 0.97 12.84
C ASN A 140 -17.83 1.27 11.33
N PRO A 141 -16.97 2.14 10.78
CA PRO A 141 -17.03 2.51 9.36
C PRO A 141 -16.67 1.36 8.41
N LEU A 142 -16.10 0.27 8.93
CA LEU A 142 -15.75 -0.93 8.17
C LEU A 142 -16.93 -1.88 7.98
N ALA A 143 -17.90 -1.91 8.90
CA ALA A 143 -19.02 -2.86 8.84
C ALA A 143 -19.71 -2.97 7.47
N PRO A 144 -20.08 -1.86 6.79
CA PRO A 144 -20.73 -1.97 5.48
C PRO A 144 -19.77 -2.44 4.37
N LEU A 145 -18.46 -2.39 4.60
CA LEU A 145 -17.43 -2.75 3.61
C LEU A 145 -16.91 -4.18 3.78
N SER A 146 -16.91 -4.70 5.02
CA SER A 146 -16.27 -5.99 5.34
C SER A 146 -16.65 -7.15 4.41
N PRO A 147 -17.94 -7.38 4.05
CA PRO A 147 -18.28 -8.48 3.14
C PRO A 147 -17.66 -8.34 1.74
N ALA A 148 -17.48 -7.11 1.26
CA ALA A 148 -16.87 -6.85 -0.04
C ALA A 148 -15.33 -6.93 -0.02
N LEU A 149 -14.73 -6.93 1.18
CA LEU A 149 -13.28 -6.93 1.36
C LEU A 149 -12.70 -8.31 1.67
N GLU A 150 -13.49 -9.25 2.19
CA GLU A 150 -13.02 -10.58 2.60
C GLU A 150 -12.29 -11.33 1.48
N GLY A 151 -12.89 -11.42 0.29
CA GLY A 151 -12.29 -12.06 -0.88
C GLY A 151 -10.98 -11.37 -1.33
N PRO A 152 -11.02 -10.07 -1.67
CA PRO A 152 -9.82 -9.32 -2.06
C PRO A 152 -8.70 -9.35 -1.01
N ALA A 153 -9.03 -9.31 0.28
CA ALA A 153 -8.07 -9.38 1.36
C ALA A 153 -7.39 -10.75 1.44
N ALA A 154 -8.15 -11.83 1.34
CA ALA A 154 -7.63 -13.18 1.35
C ALA A 154 -6.71 -13.43 0.12
N GLU A 155 -7.12 -12.93 -1.05
CA GLU A 155 -6.33 -13.01 -2.28
C GLU A 155 -5.00 -12.24 -2.14
N ALA A 156 -5.05 -10.98 -1.72
CA ALA A 156 -3.86 -10.16 -1.51
C ALA A 156 -2.91 -10.80 -0.48
N ARG A 157 -3.45 -11.26 0.66
CA ARG A 157 -2.69 -11.95 1.71
C ARG A 157 -2.00 -13.21 1.16
N SER A 158 -2.71 -14.02 0.39
CA SER A 158 -2.15 -15.23 -0.24
C SER A 158 -1.06 -14.89 -1.26
N ALA A 159 -1.32 -13.92 -2.15
CA ALA A 159 -0.39 -13.50 -3.19
C ALA A 159 0.93 -12.96 -2.60
N TRP A 160 0.84 -12.11 -1.57
CA TRP A 160 2.03 -11.57 -0.90
C TRP A 160 2.83 -12.61 -0.12
N ASN A 161 2.16 -13.57 0.54
CA ASN A 161 2.86 -14.68 1.20
C ASN A 161 3.57 -15.58 0.16
N ALA A 162 2.89 -15.94 -0.93
CA ALA A 162 3.49 -16.72 -2.00
C ALA A 162 4.66 -15.97 -2.66
N TYR A 163 4.55 -14.65 -2.81
CA TYR A 163 5.64 -13.81 -3.31
C TYR A 163 6.84 -13.79 -2.36
N ARG A 164 6.63 -13.60 -1.06
CA ARG A 164 7.70 -13.70 -0.04
C ARG A 164 8.41 -15.05 -0.11
N ASP A 165 7.66 -16.14 -0.20
CA ASP A 165 8.24 -17.48 -0.23
C ASP A 165 9.11 -17.68 -1.48
N ARG A 166 8.68 -17.15 -2.65
CA ARG A 166 9.51 -17.14 -3.87
C ARG A 166 10.76 -16.27 -3.71
N VAL A 167 10.64 -15.08 -3.12
CA VAL A 167 11.79 -14.22 -2.80
C VAL A 167 12.80 -14.99 -1.95
N LEU A 168 12.38 -15.64 -0.87
CA LEU A 168 13.28 -16.42 0.00
C LEU A 168 13.98 -17.56 -0.76
N GLN A 169 13.27 -18.24 -1.67
CA GLN A 169 13.88 -19.25 -2.54
C GLN A 169 14.93 -18.66 -3.49
N THR A 170 14.66 -17.48 -4.07
CA THR A 170 15.62 -16.76 -4.92
C THR A 170 16.85 -16.32 -4.12
N VAL A 171 16.66 -15.79 -2.91
CA VAL A 171 17.74 -15.38 -2.00
C VAL A 171 18.65 -16.56 -1.62
N ALA A 172 18.08 -17.73 -1.35
CA ALA A 172 18.86 -18.93 -1.04
C ALA A 172 19.84 -19.30 -2.18
N ARG A 173 19.46 -19.01 -3.42
CA ARG A 173 20.24 -19.26 -4.65
C ARG A 173 21.08 -18.06 -5.08
N ALA A 174 20.94 -16.91 -4.44
CA ALA A 174 21.68 -15.70 -4.79
C ALA A 174 23.17 -15.85 -4.49
N PRO A 175 24.05 -15.23 -5.31
CA PRO A 175 25.49 -15.23 -5.07
C PRO A 175 25.84 -14.49 -3.78
N THR A 176 26.92 -14.91 -3.11
CA THR A 176 27.44 -14.26 -1.90
C THR A 176 28.13 -12.92 -2.15
N ARG A 177 28.57 -12.66 -3.38
CA ARG A 177 29.11 -11.36 -3.80
C ARG A 177 28.38 -10.88 -5.05
N ALA A 178 28.16 -9.57 -5.14
CA ALA A 178 27.62 -8.96 -6.34
C ALA A 178 28.56 -9.19 -7.53
N VAL A 179 27.99 -9.48 -8.70
CA VAL A 179 28.72 -9.55 -9.96
C VAL A 179 28.60 -8.18 -10.64
N ASP A 180 29.74 -7.59 -11.01
CA ASP A 180 29.90 -6.21 -11.51
C ASP A 180 29.30 -5.99 -12.94
N PRO A 181 28.99 -4.77 -13.41
CA PRO A 181 27.64 -4.38 -13.79
C PRO A 181 27.66 -3.84 -15.23
N ALA A 182 28.12 -4.63 -16.18
CA ALA A 182 28.15 -4.19 -17.59
C ALA A 182 26.73 -4.19 -18.23
N ARG A 183 25.66 -4.35 -17.44
CA ARG A 183 24.28 -4.50 -17.92
C ARG A 183 23.31 -3.59 -17.16
N PRO A 184 22.23 -3.12 -17.82
CA PRO A 184 21.17 -2.34 -17.19
C PRO A 184 20.33 -3.14 -16.18
N SER A 185 20.48 -4.46 -16.14
CA SER A 185 20.01 -5.33 -15.06
C SER A 185 21.18 -5.81 -14.20
N ARG A 186 20.98 -5.84 -12.88
CA ARG A 186 21.99 -6.29 -11.92
C ARG A 186 21.48 -7.50 -11.15
N LYS A 187 22.28 -8.58 -11.13
CA LYS A 187 22.03 -9.73 -10.25
C LYS A 187 22.28 -9.33 -8.80
N LEU A 188 21.28 -9.54 -7.95
CA LEU A 188 21.34 -9.19 -6.54
C LEU A 188 22.11 -10.27 -5.75
N SER A 189 23.06 -9.84 -4.93
CA SER A 189 23.72 -10.71 -3.95
C SER A 189 22.85 -10.94 -2.73
N ARG A 190 23.17 -11.94 -1.90
CA ARG A 190 22.46 -12.18 -0.63
C ARG A 190 22.36 -10.94 0.26
N ASP A 191 23.42 -10.14 0.33
CA ASP A 191 23.44 -8.90 1.11
C ASP A 191 22.55 -7.82 0.48
N ASP A 192 22.48 -7.75 -0.85
CA ASP A 192 21.58 -6.83 -1.55
C ASP A 192 20.10 -7.15 -1.30
N TRP A 193 19.76 -8.44 -1.15
CA TRP A 193 18.40 -8.90 -0.87
C TRP A 193 17.93 -8.66 0.56
N LYS A 194 18.85 -8.64 1.53
CA LYS A 194 18.52 -8.61 2.96
C LYS A 194 17.56 -7.45 3.32
N PRO A 195 17.80 -6.18 2.91
CA PRO A 195 16.88 -5.09 3.23
C PRO A 195 15.48 -5.29 2.63
N TYR A 196 15.38 -5.96 1.48
CA TYR A 196 14.09 -6.22 0.84
C TYR A 196 13.32 -7.32 1.56
N VAL A 197 14.00 -8.41 1.96
CA VAL A 197 13.39 -9.49 2.78
C VAL A 197 12.87 -8.94 4.10
N GLU A 198 13.69 -8.17 4.83
CA GLU A 198 13.29 -7.57 6.10
C GLU A 198 12.09 -6.62 5.93
N ARG A 199 12.04 -5.86 4.82
CA ARG A 199 10.87 -5.03 4.48
C ARG A 199 9.63 -5.88 4.24
N LEU A 200 9.73 -6.95 3.44
CA LEU A 200 8.60 -7.83 3.16
C LEU A 200 8.01 -8.45 4.43
N GLU A 201 8.87 -8.87 5.36
CA GLU A 201 8.44 -9.41 6.65
C GLU A 201 7.66 -8.37 7.48
N ARG A 202 8.17 -7.13 7.58
CA ARG A 202 7.47 -6.04 8.27
C ARG A 202 6.15 -5.67 7.60
N VAL A 203 6.13 -5.61 6.26
CA VAL A 203 4.94 -5.32 5.47
C VAL A 203 3.85 -6.37 5.70
N LEU A 204 4.21 -7.65 5.73
CA LEU A 204 3.28 -8.76 5.93
C LEU A 204 2.76 -8.89 7.37
N ALA A 205 3.58 -8.52 8.37
CA ALA A 205 3.15 -8.48 9.77
C ALA A 205 2.30 -7.24 10.10
N GLY A 206 2.51 -6.14 9.39
CA GLY A 206 1.91 -4.83 9.65
C GLY A 206 0.38 -4.82 9.76
N PRO A 207 -0.40 -5.44 8.86
CA PRO A 207 -1.86 -5.43 8.91
C PRO A 207 -2.45 -5.88 10.25
N GLU A 208 -1.97 -7.00 10.78
CA GLU A 208 -2.49 -7.56 12.05
C GLU A 208 -2.05 -6.71 13.26
N LEU A 209 -0.81 -6.20 13.25
CA LEU A 209 -0.30 -5.32 14.31
C LEU A 209 -1.06 -3.99 14.36
N LEU A 210 -1.23 -3.34 13.21
CA LEU A 210 -1.99 -2.10 13.07
C LEU A 210 -3.46 -2.29 13.43
N ALA A 211 -4.07 -3.39 12.97
CA ALA A 211 -5.46 -3.70 13.28
C ALA A 211 -5.66 -3.93 14.78
N THR A 212 -4.75 -4.64 15.44
CA THR A 212 -4.78 -4.86 16.89
C THR A 212 -4.72 -3.54 17.65
N HIS A 213 -3.77 -2.66 17.31
CA HIS A 213 -3.65 -1.36 17.96
C HIS A 213 -4.87 -0.47 17.67
N GLN A 214 -5.30 -0.41 16.41
CA GLN A 214 -6.51 0.33 16.00
C GLN A 214 -7.75 -0.12 16.78
N CYS A 215 -7.97 -1.42 16.94
CA CYS A 215 -9.12 -1.97 17.65
C CYS A 215 -9.06 -1.79 19.17
N ALA A 216 -7.88 -1.60 19.75
CA ALA A 216 -7.75 -1.20 21.16
C ALA A 216 -8.28 0.23 21.40
N LEU A 217 -8.28 1.08 20.37
CA LEU A 217 -8.72 2.48 20.45
C LEU A 217 -10.19 2.71 20.06
N VAL A 218 -10.86 1.69 19.50
CA VAL A 218 -12.27 1.76 19.12
C VAL A 218 -13.16 1.48 20.35
N PRO A 219 -14.04 2.41 20.76
CA PRO A 219 -14.99 2.17 21.84
C PRO A 219 -16.00 1.07 21.46
N ALA A 220 -16.29 0.16 22.39
CA ALA A 220 -17.22 -0.96 22.18
C ALA A 220 -16.89 -1.77 20.91
N ARG A 221 -15.62 -2.17 20.77
CA ARG A 221 -15.12 -2.90 19.60
C ARG A 221 -15.93 -4.18 19.35
N PRO A 222 -16.34 -4.45 18.11
CA PRO A 222 -16.86 -5.75 17.70
C PRO A 222 -15.83 -6.87 17.96
N THR A 223 -16.30 -8.11 18.12
CA THR A 223 -15.44 -9.29 18.33
C THR A 223 -14.52 -9.56 17.15
N ASP A 224 -14.94 -9.20 15.93
CA ASP A 224 -14.19 -9.36 14.68
C ASP A 224 -13.47 -8.08 14.23
N CYS A 225 -13.34 -7.08 15.12
CA CYS A 225 -12.72 -5.79 14.79
C CYS A 225 -11.33 -5.97 14.14
N VAL A 226 -10.46 -6.77 14.77
CA VAL A 226 -9.08 -6.95 14.31
C VAL A 226 -9.07 -7.54 12.90
N GLN A 227 -9.85 -8.61 12.68
CA GLN A 227 -9.97 -9.26 11.38
C GLN A 227 -10.43 -8.26 10.30
N ARG A 228 -11.48 -7.47 10.57
CA ARG A 228 -12.01 -6.49 9.60
C ARG A 228 -10.99 -5.41 9.24
N PHE A 229 -10.23 -4.90 10.21
CA PHE A 229 -9.20 -3.91 9.95
C PHE A 229 -8.02 -4.51 9.20
N ALA A 230 -7.57 -5.70 9.59
CA ALA A 230 -6.50 -6.41 8.90
C ALA A 230 -6.87 -6.71 7.44
N ASP A 231 -8.10 -7.17 7.19
CA ASP A 231 -8.60 -7.43 5.84
C ASP A 231 -8.71 -6.14 5.02
N SER A 232 -9.17 -5.05 5.61
CA SER A 232 -9.12 -3.74 4.97
C SER A 232 -7.69 -3.34 4.58
N LEU A 233 -6.68 -3.61 5.43
CA LEU A 233 -5.28 -3.28 5.15
C LEU A 233 -4.69 -4.19 4.08
N PHE A 234 -5.03 -5.49 4.06
CA PHE A 234 -4.64 -6.38 2.98
C PHE A 234 -5.32 -6.04 1.65
N ALA A 235 -6.61 -5.68 1.66
CA ALA A 235 -7.33 -5.25 0.46
C ALA A 235 -6.81 -3.94 -0.14
N GLN A 236 -6.04 -3.17 0.64
CA GLN A 236 -5.31 -1.99 0.16
C GLN A 236 -3.99 -2.35 -0.55
N MET A 237 -3.44 -3.53 -0.28
CA MET A 237 -2.19 -3.95 -0.88
C MET A 237 -2.49 -4.59 -2.24
N ASP A 238 -2.00 -3.98 -3.31
CA ASP A 238 -2.06 -4.61 -4.63
C ASP A 238 -1.27 -5.92 -4.59
N PRO A 239 -1.83 -7.05 -5.06
CA PRO A 239 -1.10 -8.29 -5.12
C PRO A 239 0.09 -8.15 -6.08
N PRO A 240 1.28 -8.68 -5.73
CA PRO A 240 2.40 -8.73 -6.66
C PRO A 240 1.95 -9.50 -7.90
N GLN A 241 2.19 -8.94 -9.08
CA GLN A 241 1.84 -9.65 -10.30
C GLN A 241 2.64 -10.96 -10.37
N PRO A 242 2.04 -12.06 -10.84
CA PRO A 242 2.82 -13.25 -11.18
C PRO A 242 3.87 -12.84 -12.23
N PRO A 243 5.03 -13.51 -12.29
CA PRO A 243 6.02 -13.24 -13.32
C PRO A 243 5.31 -13.33 -14.67
N GLY A 244 5.17 -12.18 -15.34
CA GLY A 244 4.70 -12.16 -16.71
C GLY A 244 5.70 -12.93 -17.57
N PRO A 245 5.26 -13.53 -18.70
CA PRO A 245 6.23 -13.90 -19.72
C PRO A 245 7.06 -12.65 -20.00
N SER A 246 8.38 -12.77 -19.86
CA SER A 246 9.32 -11.74 -20.27
C SER A 246 9.07 -11.48 -21.75
N GLU A 247 8.20 -10.53 -22.07
CA GLU A 247 8.18 -9.92 -23.39
C GLU A 247 9.50 -9.17 -23.46
N GLY A 248 10.49 -9.85 -24.06
CA GLY A 248 11.73 -9.23 -24.47
C GLY A 248 11.37 -8.00 -25.29
N GLY A 249 11.59 -6.83 -24.70
CA GLY A 249 11.64 -5.59 -25.45
C GLY A 249 12.99 -5.55 -26.20
N PRO A 250 12.99 -5.17 -27.49
CA PRO A 250 14.15 -5.21 -28.39
C PRO A 250 15.32 -4.32 -27.96
#